data_AF-A0A849Q3L6-F1
#
_entry.id   AF-A0A849Q3L6-F1
#
_cell.length_a   1.000
_cell.length_b   1.000
_cell.length_c   1.000
_cell.angle_alpha   90.00
_cell.angle_beta   90.00
_cell.angle_gamma   90.00
#
_symmetry.space_group_name_H-M   'P 1'
#
loop_
_entity.id
_entity.type
_entity.pdbx_description
1 polymer ?
#
loop_
_entity_poly.entity_id
_entity_poly.type
_entity_poly.pdbx_seq_one_letter_code
_entity_poly.pdbx_strand_id
1 'polypeptide(L)'
;MMVISEKINGMFRKVGRTIDARDVAGLQEIVHANVAAGANALDINTGPGRDNAAEDIVWMVKTVQEVTDLPLSIDSPLAKVLKAGVEACENAIIINSIPAEGERMATLYPIAADHDADIICLTFSEKEGINLSADRRAELAMLHLATAMEFEIEPNKLMFDPLILPINCAQDQPQEVFAALEMFKTLASPPPGSTVGLSNVSASMKHRKLMNRTLLAMLCAHGLTSAIMDPFDVDLMNVAKTAEIMMNEKLYADDYLKA
;
A
#
# COMPACT_ATOMS: atom_id res chain seq x y z
N MET A 1 -2.13 12.81 3.72
CA MET A 1 -2.02 11.51 3.03
C MET A 1 -0.78 10.74 3.49
N MET A 2 -0.91 9.42 3.75
CA MET A 2 0.22 8.56 4.13
C MET A 2 0.99 8.05 2.90
N VAL A 3 2.32 8.17 2.91
CA VAL A 3 3.22 7.65 1.87
C VAL A 3 3.83 6.33 2.31
N ILE A 4 3.46 5.24 1.64
CA ILE A 4 4.08 3.92 1.82
C ILE A 4 5.17 3.77 0.75
N SER A 5 6.43 3.63 1.15
CA SER A 5 7.51 3.52 0.18
C SER A 5 7.52 2.16 -0.51
N GLU A 6 7.45 2.16 -1.85
CA GLU A 6 7.54 0.94 -2.67
C GLU A 6 8.98 0.38 -2.81
N LYS A 7 9.99 1.04 -2.24
CA LYS A 7 11.41 0.84 -2.63
C LYS A 7 12.15 -0.26 -1.88
N ILE A 8 11.53 -0.91 -0.89
CA ILE A 8 12.10 -2.07 -0.18
C ILE A 8 11.51 -3.35 -0.76
N ASN A 9 11.67 -3.50 -2.08
CA ASN A 9 11.15 -4.62 -2.86
C ASN A 9 12.29 -5.37 -3.55
N GLY A 10 12.36 -6.69 -3.36
CA GLY A 10 13.41 -7.55 -3.92
C GLY A 10 13.45 -7.62 -5.44
N MET A 11 12.43 -7.14 -6.16
CA MET A 11 12.51 -6.89 -7.61
C MET A 11 13.58 -5.85 -7.97
N PHE A 12 13.87 -4.90 -7.07
CA PHE A 12 14.93 -3.94 -7.28
C PHE A 12 16.29 -4.59 -7.00
N ARG A 13 17.17 -4.57 -8.00
CA ARG A 13 18.51 -5.20 -7.95
C ARG A 13 19.32 -4.85 -6.69
N LYS A 14 19.21 -3.62 -6.15
CA LYS A 14 19.92 -3.23 -4.92
C LYS A 14 19.38 -4.03 -3.72
N VAL A 15 18.06 -4.04 -3.53
CA VAL A 15 17.39 -4.77 -2.45
C VAL A 15 17.59 -6.28 -2.59
N GLY A 16 17.36 -6.84 -3.78
CA GLY A 16 17.54 -8.28 -4.03
C GLY A 16 18.93 -8.79 -3.62
N ARG A 17 19.99 -8.04 -3.96
CA ARG A 17 21.36 -8.37 -3.53
C ARG A 17 21.55 -8.34 -2.02
N THR A 18 20.89 -7.42 -1.32
CA THR A 18 20.98 -7.37 0.15
C THR A 18 20.34 -8.60 0.78
N ILE A 19 19.21 -9.07 0.25
CA ILE A 19 18.53 -10.27 0.71
C ILE A 19 19.42 -11.50 0.47
N ASP A 20 19.96 -11.64 -0.75
CA ASP A 20 20.81 -12.79 -1.12
C ASP A 20 22.09 -12.89 -0.29
N ALA A 21 22.68 -11.75 0.06
CA ALA A 21 23.91 -11.67 0.82
C ALA A 21 23.71 -11.58 2.34
N ARG A 22 22.45 -11.50 2.83
CA ARG A 22 22.12 -11.11 4.22
C ARG A 22 22.85 -9.83 4.66
N ASP A 23 22.95 -8.87 3.75
CA ASP A 23 23.65 -7.59 3.96
C ASP A 23 22.79 -6.62 4.78
N VAL A 24 22.94 -6.73 6.11
CA VAL A 24 22.22 -5.90 7.09
C VAL A 24 22.49 -4.41 6.85
N ALA A 25 23.75 -4.01 6.71
CA ALA A 25 24.13 -2.62 6.55
C ALA A 25 23.58 -2.03 5.23
N GLY A 26 23.66 -2.80 4.14
CA GLY A 26 23.12 -2.39 2.85
C GLY A 26 21.60 -2.21 2.85
N LEU A 27 20.87 -3.06 3.57
CA LEU A 27 19.41 -2.92 3.71
C LEU A 27 19.05 -1.72 4.60
N GLN A 28 19.73 -1.54 5.73
CA GLN A 28 19.52 -0.40 6.63
C GLN A 28 19.83 0.95 5.95
N GLU A 29 20.84 1.02 5.09
CA GLU A 29 21.11 2.22 4.27
C GLU A 29 19.91 2.57 3.36
N ILE A 30 19.28 1.56 2.75
CA ILE A 30 18.08 1.75 1.93
C ILE A 30 16.91 2.25 2.79
N VAL A 31 16.73 1.70 4.00
CA VAL A 31 15.70 2.17 4.94
C VAL A 31 15.89 3.64 5.28
N HIS A 32 17.10 4.04 5.70
CA HIS A 32 17.40 5.44 6.03
C HIS A 32 17.14 6.38 4.85
N ALA A 33 17.48 5.97 3.62
CA ALA A 33 17.19 6.77 2.44
C ALA A 33 15.68 6.98 2.24
N ASN A 34 14.85 5.96 2.47
CA ASN A 34 13.39 6.06 2.35
C ASN A 34 12.78 6.95 3.44
N VAL A 35 13.25 6.81 4.69
CA VAL A 35 12.83 7.67 5.81
C VAL A 35 13.19 9.13 5.51
N ALA A 36 14.43 9.39 5.07
CA ALA A 36 14.88 10.73 4.71
C ALA A 36 14.13 11.33 3.52
N ALA A 37 13.62 10.49 2.61
CA ALA A 37 12.79 10.91 1.49
C ALA A 37 11.33 11.23 1.89
N GLY A 38 10.94 11.00 3.16
CA GLY A 38 9.62 11.35 3.69
C GLY A 38 8.59 10.22 3.65
N ALA A 39 9.02 8.96 3.58
CA ALA A 39 8.12 7.83 3.75
C ALA A 39 7.49 7.82 5.15
N ASN A 40 6.20 7.50 5.22
CA ASN A 40 5.46 7.31 6.47
C ASN A 40 5.32 5.85 6.87
N ALA A 41 5.43 4.94 5.91
CA ALA A 41 5.47 3.49 6.10
C ALA A 41 6.37 2.86 5.02
N LEU A 42 6.79 1.62 5.23
CA LEU A 42 7.72 0.93 4.33
C LEU A 42 7.11 -0.37 3.80
N ASP A 43 6.99 -0.50 2.48
CA ASP A 43 6.55 -1.73 1.83
C ASP A 43 7.70 -2.73 1.74
N ILE A 44 7.56 -3.85 2.45
CA ILE A 44 8.57 -4.90 2.60
C ILE A 44 8.14 -6.09 1.75
N ASN A 45 8.78 -6.25 0.59
CA ASN A 45 8.48 -7.31 -0.37
C ASN A 45 9.76 -8.07 -0.73
N THR A 46 9.74 -9.40 -0.63
CA THR A 46 10.91 -10.24 -0.95
C THR A 46 11.27 -10.27 -2.44
N GLY A 47 10.34 -9.90 -3.31
CA GLY A 47 10.42 -10.08 -4.75
C GLY A 47 9.97 -11.48 -5.20
N PRO A 48 9.77 -11.67 -6.51
CA PRO A 48 9.23 -12.90 -7.08
C PRO A 48 10.27 -14.04 -7.11
N GLY A 49 9.78 -15.28 -7.10
CA GLY A 49 10.57 -16.46 -7.44
C GLY A 49 11.63 -16.88 -6.42
N ARG A 50 11.47 -16.52 -5.15
CA ARG A 50 12.38 -16.91 -4.07
C ARG A 50 11.93 -18.18 -3.38
N ASP A 51 12.82 -19.18 -3.32
CA ASP A 51 12.54 -20.46 -2.66
C ASP A 51 12.34 -20.32 -1.14
N ASN A 52 13.10 -19.42 -0.50
CA ASN A 52 13.09 -19.20 0.96
C ASN A 52 12.37 -17.90 1.35
N ALA A 53 11.34 -17.49 0.60
CA ALA A 53 10.66 -16.20 0.80
C ALA A 53 10.18 -15.95 2.26
N ALA A 54 9.76 -16.99 2.98
CA ALA A 54 9.33 -16.86 4.38
C ALA A 54 10.50 -16.56 5.34
N GLU A 55 11.70 -17.07 5.08
CA GLU A 55 12.89 -16.72 5.87
C GLU A 55 13.41 -15.33 5.48
N ASP A 56 13.32 -15.01 4.19
CA ASP A 56 13.73 -13.72 3.65
C ASP A 56 12.90 -12.56 4.23
N ILE A 57 11.57 -12.70 4.28
CA ILE A 57 10.71 -11.66 4.86
C ILE A 57 11.01 -11.45 6.35
N VAL A 58 11.22 -12.54 7.11
CA VAL A 58 11.56 -12.46 8.55
C VAL A 58 12.88 -11.74 8.76
N TRP A 59 13.90 -12.06 7.95
CA TRP A 59 15.18 -11.37 8.01
C TRP A 59 15.05 -9.89 7.63
N MET A 60 14.30 -9.56 6.57
CA MET A 60 14.06 -8.19 6.15
C MET A 60 13.37 -7.39 7.25
N VAL A 61 12.25 -7.88 7.79
CA VAL A 61 11.48 -7.23 8.85
C VAL A 61 12.35 -6.90 10.05
N LYS A 62 13.08 -7.89 10.59
CA LYS A 62 13.98 -7.69 11.73
C LYS A 62 15.08 -6.67 11.44
N THR A 63 15.68 -6.74 10.26
CA THR A 63 16.74 -5.81 9.86
C THR A 63 16.23 -4.37 9.71
N VAL A 64 15.01 -4.20 9.20
CA VAL A 64 14.39 -2.88 8.98
C VAL A 64 14.00 -2.25 10.31
N GLN A 65 13.30 -2.97 11.19
CA GLN A 65 12.82 -2.41 12.47
C GLN A 65 13.94 -2.03 13.44
N GLU A 66 15.16 -2.58 13.28
CA GLU A 66 16.34 -2.16 14.07
C GLU A 66 16.72 -0.68 13.88
N VAL A 67 16.29 -0.04 12.79
CA VAL A 67 16.71 1.32 12.43
C VAL A 67 15.55 2.31 12.20
N THR A 68 14.30 1.87 12.39
CA THR A 68 13.11 2.72 12.23
C THR A 68 11.91 2.15 12.98
N ASP A 69 11.10 3.05 13.55
CA ASP A 69 9.81 2.73 14.18
C ASP A 69 8.62 2.91 13.21
N LEU A 70 8.88 3.21 11.93
CA LEU A 70 7.81 3.38 10.94
C LEU A 70 7.00 2.08 10.77
N PRO A 71 5.69 2.18 10.50
CA PRO A 71 4.87 1.03 10.13
C PRO A 71 5.45 0.25 8.95
N LEU A 72 5.35 -1.07 9.02
CA LEU A 72 5.82 -1.99 7.97
C LEU A 72 4.63 -2.59 7.23
N SER A 73 4.56 -2.34 5.93
CA SER A 73 3.62 -2.99 5.00
C SER A 73 4.22 -4.32 4.55
N ILE A 74 3.74 -5.43 5.11
CA ILE A 74 4.22 -6.77 4.81
C ILE A 74 3.56 -7.24 3.52
N ASP A 75 4.31 -7.19 2.42
CA ASP A 75 3.81 -7.45 1.07
C ASP A 75 4.19 -8.85 0.58
N SER A 76 3.18 -9.72 0.50
CA SER A 76 3.32 -11.00 -0.18
C SER A 76 1.99 -11.57 -0.68
N PRO A 77 1.95 -12.15 -1.89
CA PRO A 77 0.81 -12.92 -2.34
C PRO A 77 0.70 -14.28 -1.63
N LEU A 78 1.71 -14.73 -0.87
CA LEU A 78 1.72 -16.03 -0.20
C LEU A 78 1.37 -15.88 1.28
N ALA A 79 0.24 -16.46 1.70
CA ALA A 79 -0.23 -16.36 3.10
C ALA A 79 0.82 -16.83 4.12
N LYS A 80 1.61 -17.85 3.80
CA LYS A 80 2.71 -18.33 4.66
C LYS A 80 3.80 -17.28 4.87
N VAL A 81 4.17 -16.55 3.81
CA VAL A 81 5.20 -15.51 3.87
C VAL A 81 4.67 -14.30 4.63
N LEU A 82 3.43 -13.90 4.31
CA LEU A 82 2.77 -12.79 5.00
C LEU A 82 2.68 -13.05 6.51
N LYS A 83 2.20 -14.24 6.91
CA LYS A 83 2.14 -14.65 8.32
C LYS A 83 3.51 -14.59 9.00
N ALA A 84 4.56 -15.13 8.36
CA ALA A 84 5.91 -15.10 8.93
C ALA A 84 6.44 -13.68 9.13
N GLY A 85 6.17 -12.77 8.18
CA GLY A 85 6.53 -11.35 8.30
C GLY A 85 5.77 -10.63 9.42
N VAL A 86 4.46 -10.88 9.52
CA VAL A 86 3.59 -10.33 10.58
C VAL A 86 4.04 -10.80 11.96
N GLU A 87 4.30 -12.10 12.14
CA GLU A 87 4.76 -12.67 13.41
C GLU A 87 6.14 -12.14 13.85
N ALA A 88 6.99 -11.74 12.89
CA ALA A 88 8.32 -11.20 13.16
C ALA A 88 8.33 -9.68 13.43
N CYS A 89 7.25 -8.97 13.09
CA CYS A 89 7.19 -7.51 13.14
C CYS A 89 6.79 -7.04 14.54
N GLU A 90 7.58 -6.13 15.11
CA GLU A 90 7.28 -5.47 16.39
C GLU A 90 6.75 -4.04 16.20
N ASN A 91 6.98 -3.43 15.03
CA ASN A 91 6.40 -2.13 14.64
C ASN A 91 4.90 -2.27 14.35
N ALA A 92 4.21 -1.15 14.14
CA ALA A 92 2.86 -1.17 13.58
C ALA A 92 2.85 -1.89 12.21
N ILE A 93 1.86 -2.76 12.01
CA ILE A 93 1.80 -3.66 10.86
C ILE A 93 0.71 -3.20 9.89
N ILE A 94 1.04 -3.21 8.61
CA ILE A 94 0.06 -3.14 7.53
C ILE A 94 0.14 -4.46 6.75
N ILE A 95 -0.96 -5.20 6.65
CA ILE A 95 -1.04 -6.44 5.86
C ILE A 95 -1.29 -6.06 4.40
N ASN A 96 -0.34 -6.36 3.51
CA ASN A 96 -0.44 -6.10 2.07
C ASN A 96 -0.43 -7.40 1.25
N SER A 97 -1.57 -7.87 0.73
CA SER A 97 -2.95 -7.40 0.93
C SER A 97 -3.87 -8.61 1.08
N ILE A 98 -5.11 -8.37 1.52
CA ILE A 98 -6.16 -9.39 1.54
C ILE A 98 -7.10 -9.15 0.36
N PRO A 99 -7.20 -10.06 -0.63
CA PRO A 99 -8.23 -9.99 -1.67
C PRO A 99 -9.60 -10.42 -1.13
N ALA A 100 -10.66 -10.04 -1.83
CA ALA A 100 -12.05 -10.38 -1.49
C ALA A 100 -12.41 -11.84 -1.84
N GLU A 101 -11.61 -12.78 -1.33
CA GLU A 101 -11.70 -14.21 -1.58
C GLU A 101 -11.89 -14.96 -0.25
N GLY A 102 -12.96 -15.75 -0.15
CA GLY A 102 -13.38 -16.33 1.13
C GLY A 102 -12.30 -17.10 1.89
N GLU A 103 -11.47 -17.89 1.21
CA GLU A 103 -10.37 -18.65 1.85
C GLU A 103 -9.25 -17.74 2.36
N ARG A 104 -8.89 -16.72 1.58
CA ARG A 104 -7.86 -15.72 1.95
C ARG A 104 -8.34 -14.90 3.13
N MET A 105 -9.57 -14.42 3.09
CA MET A 105 -10.17 -13.63 4.15
C MET A 105 -10.25 -14.43 5.45
N ALA A 106 -10.78 -15.67 5.41
CA ALA A 106 -10.89 -16.54 6.58
C ALA A 106 -9.53 -16.87 7.23
N THR A 107 -8.43 -16.81 6.46
CA THR A 107 -7.07 -17.07 6.96
C THR A 107 -6.42 -15.80 7.53
N LEU A 108 -6.57 -14.66 6.86
CA LEU A 108 -5.77 -13.47 7.12
C LEU A 108 -6.43 -12.48 8.09
N TYR A 109 -7.77 -12.40 8.15
CA TYR A 109 -8.46 -11.54 9.12
C TYR A 109 -8.20 -11.94 10.59
N PRO A 110 -8.20 -13.24 10.97
CA PRO A 110 -7.81 -13.63 12.33
C PRO A 110 -6.39 -13.17 12.67
N ILE A 111 -5.45 -13.31 11.73
CA ILE A 111 -4.06 -12.86 11.90
C ILE A 111 -4.00 -11.34 12.08
N ALA A 112 -4.81 -10.59 11.31
CA ALA A 112 -4.87 -9.14 11.46
C ALA A 112 -5.37 -8.73 12.85
N ALA A 113 -6.43 -9.39 13.35
CA ALA A 113 -6.99 -9.15 14.68
C ALA A 113 -5.99 -9.48 15.80
N ASP A 114 -5.33 -10.65 15.72
CA ASP A 114 -4.35 -11.11 16.72
C ASP A 114 -3.14 -10.15 16.86
N HIS A 115 -2.83 -9.39 15.81
CA HIS A 115 -1.68 -8.50 15.74
C HIS A 115 -2.03 -6.99 15.71
N ASP A 116 -3.30 -6.61 15.88
CA ASP A 116 -3.81 -5.22 15.73
C ASP A 116 -3.36 -4.54 14.43
N ALA A 117 -3.28 -5.31 13.34
CA ALA A 117 -2.74 -4.83 12.07
C ALA A 117 -3.75 -4.02 11.26
N ASP A 118 -3.27 -2.98 10.58
CA ASP A 118 -4.00 -2.33 9.49
C ASP A 118 -4.02 -3.27 8.27
N ILE A 119 -5.03 -3.15 7.42
CA ILE A 119 -5.27 -4.10 6.31
C ILE A 119 -5.44 -3.35 5.00
N ILE A 120 -4.62 -3.68 4.00
CA ILE A 120 -4.90 -3.33 2.61
C ILE A 120 -5.89 -4.35 2.06
N CYS A 121 -7.12 -3.89 1.82
CA CYS A 121 -8.25 -4.67 1.34
C CYS A 121 -8.36 -4.51 -0.18
N LEU A 122 -7.85 -5.48 -0.93
CA LEU A 122 -7.83 -5.42 -2.38
C LEU A 122 -9.22 -5.74 -2.94
N THR A 123 -9.86 -4.78 -3.61
CA THR A 123 -11.17 -4.99 -4.26
C THR A 123 -10.99 -5.76 -5.58
N PHE A 124 -10.56 -7.01 -5.45
CA PHE A 124 -10.33 -7.96 -6.53
C PHE A 124 -10.99 -9.29 -6.20
N SER A 125 -11.49 -9.96 -7.22
CA SER A 125 -12.05 -11.31 -7.14
C SER A 125 -11.65 -12.09 -8.39
N GLU A 126 -10.97 -13.23 -8.24
CA GLU A 126 -10.61 -14.12 -9.36
C GLU A 126 -11.80 -14.46 -10.25
N LYS A 127 -12.99 -14.62 -9.66
CA LYS A 127 -14.21 -14.98 -10.39
C LYS A 127 -14.65 -13.92 -11.40
N GLU A 128 -14.35 -12.65 -11.13
CA GLU A 128 -14.85 -11.51 -11.90
C GLU A 128 -13.75 -10.80 -12.70
N GLY A 129 -12.49 -11.09 -12.37
CA GLY A 129 -11.34 -10.52 -13.05
C GLY A 129 -10.97 -9.13 -12.52
N ILE A 130 -10.20 -8.39 -13.34
CA ILE A 130 -9.53 -7.14 -12.92
C ILE A 130 -10.25 -5.86 -13.39
N ASN A 131 -11.09 -5.94 -14.41
CA ASN A 131 -11.79 -4.78 -14.97
C ASN A 131 -13.19 -4.68 -14.34
N LEU A 132 -13.26 -4.02 -13.18
CA LEU A 132 -14.49 -3.89 -12.40
C LEU A 132 -15.12 -2.51 -12.62
N SER A 133 -16.42 -2.37 -12.33
CA SER A 133 -17.07 -1.06 -12.16
C SER A 133 -16.82 -0.49 -10.76
N ALA A 134 -17.10 0.78 -10.56
CA ALA A 134 -17.07 1.43 -9.24
C ALA A 134 -18.00 0.73 -8.24
N ASP A 135 -19.24 0.45 -8.66
CA ASP A 135 -20.23 -0.27 -7.84
C ASP A 135 -19.69 -1.63 -7.40
N ARG A 136 -19.05 -2.37 -8.31
CA ARG A 136 -18.53 -3.68 -7.97
C ARG A 136 -17.35 -3.61 -7.00
N ARG A 137 -16.47 -2.62 -7.14
CA ARG A 137 -15.42 -2.36 -6.15
C ARG A 137 -16.02 -2.04 -4.77
N ALA A 138 -17.09 -1.25 -4.73
CA ALA A 138 -17.79 -0.93 -3.49
C ALA A 138 -18.44 -2.15 -2.84
N GLU A 139 -19.01 -3.07 -3.63
CA GLU A 139 -19.54 -4.35 -3.13
C GLU A 139 -18.44 -5.22 -2.49
N LEU A 140 -17.26 -5.31 -3.10
CA LEU A 140 -16.11 -6.03 -2.54
C LEU A 140 -15.56 -5.35 -1.28
N ALA A 141 -15.53 -4.01 -1.25
CA ALA A 141 -15.16 -3.26 -0.06
C ALA A 141 -16.14 -3.48 1.10
N MET A 142 -17.46 -3.54 0.82
CA MET A 142 -18.48 -3.90 1.81
C MET A 142 -18.30 -5.31 2.35
N LEU A 143 -17.88 -6.27 1.50
CA LEU A 143 -17.56 -7.62 1.95
C LEU A 143 -16.37 -7.61 2.93
N HIS A 144 -15.30 -6.87 2.61
CA HIS A 144 -14.18 -6.67 3.53
C HIS A 144 -14.59 -6.05 4.86
N LEU A 145 -15.44 -5.02 4.82
CA LEU A 145 -15.96 -4.36 6.02
C LEU A 145 -16.78 -5.34 6.88
N ALA A 146 -17.70 -6.08 6.26
CA ALA A 146 -18.53 -7.06 6.97
C ALA A 146 -17.69 -8.14 7.64
N THR A 147 -16.69 -8.69 6.93
CA THR A 147 -15.78 -9.69 7.51
C THR A 147 -14.92 -9.09 8.62
N ALA A 148 -14.40 -7.87 8.46
CA ALA A 148 -13.63 -7.19 9.52
C ALA A 148 -14.42 -7.10 10.84
N MET A 149 -15.71 -6.77 10.74
CA MET A 149 -16.61 -6.66 11.89
C MET A 149 -16.82 -7.99 12.62
N GLU A 150 -16.77 -9.13 11.92
CA GLU A 150 -16.86 -10.46 12.55
C GLU A 150 -15.65 -10.75 13.47
N PHE A 151 -14.53 -10.08 13.23
CA PHE A 151 -13.30 -10.17 14.02
C PHE A 151 -13.03 -8.93 14.89
N GLU A 152 -14.05 -8.09 15.10
CA GLU A 152 -13.96 -6.87 15.92
C GLU A 152 -12.90 -5.86 15.42
N ILE A 153 -12.58 -5.89 14.12
CA ILE A 153 -11.66 -4.94 13.49
C ILE A 153 -12.43 -3.68 13.09
N GLU A 154 -12.00 -2.55 13.62
CA GLU A 154 -12.62 -1.25 13.36
C GLU A 154 -12.45 -0.80 11.89
N PRO A 155 -13.44 -0.10 11.30
CA PRO A 155 -13.38 0.32 9.90
C PRO A 155 -12.14 1.16 9.54
N ASN A 156 -11.63 1.96 10.48
CA ASN A 156 -10.45 2.81 10.27
C ASN A 156 -9.12 2.04 10.18
N LYS A 157 -9.10 0.75 10.53
CA LYS A 157 -7.96 -0.17 10.28
C LYS A 157 -7.95 -0.70 8.84
N LEU A 158 -9.02 -0.49 8.07
CA LEU A 158 -9.13 -0.96 6.69
C LEU A 158 -8.72 0.12 5.70
N MET A 159 -7.96 -0.29 4.69
CA MET A 159 -7.49 0.55 3.59
C MET A 159 -7.93 -0.10 2.28
N PHE A 160 -9.03 0.37 1.68
CA PHE A 160 -9.53 -0.20 0.44
C PHE A 160 -8.63 0.16 -0.75
N ASP A 161 -8.16 -0.85 -1.48
CA ASP A 161 -7.41 -0.69 -2.73
C ASP A 161 -8.31 -1.01 -3.94
N PRO A 162 -8.70 0.00 -4.73
CA PRO A 162 -9.52 -0.17 -5.92
C PRO A 162 -8.79 -0.82 -7.09
N LEU A 163 -7.54 -1.24 -6.94
CA LEU A 163 -6.67 -1.84 -7.95
C LEU A 163 -6.44 -0.94 -9.17
N ILE A 164 -5.33 -0.20 -9.14
CA ILE A 164 -4.85 0.55 -10.31
C ILE A 164 -4.27 -0.40 -11.36
N LEU A 165 -4.76 -0.29 -12.59
CA LEU A 165 -4.27 -1.05 -13.75
C LEU A 165 -3.41 -0.19 -14.70
N PRO A 166 -2.51 -0.80 -15.49
CA PRO A 166 -1.74 -0.07 -16.49
C PRO A 166 -2.63 0.65 -17.52
N ILE A 167 -2.49 1.97 -17.65
CA ILE A 167 -3.36 2.81 -18.49
C ILE A 167 -3.30 2.45 -19.98
N ASN A 168 -2.21 1.85 -20.45
CA ASN A 168 -2.04 1.45 -21.85
C ASN A 168 -2.91 0.23 -22.23
N CYS A 169 -3.44 -0.50 -21.24
CA CYS A 169 -4.31 -1.66 -21.45
C CYS A 169 -5.71 -1.46 -20.86
N ALA A 170 -5.88 -0.52 -19.93
CA ALA A 170 -7.10 -0.32 -19.15
C ALA A 170 -7.42 1.18 -19.00
N GLN A 171 -7.51 1.91 -20.13
CA GLN A 171 -7.64 3.37 -20.14
C GLN A 171 -8.95 3.90 -19.53
N ASP A 172 -10.00 3.07 -19.56
CA ASP A 172 -11.34 3.33 -19.01
C ASP A 172 -11.40 3.21 -17.48
N GLN A 173 -10.46 2.49 -16.87
CA GLN A 173 -10.53 2.12 -15.46
C GLN A 173 -10.28 3.24 -14.43
N PRO A 174 -9.47 4.30 -14.69
CA PRO A 174 -9.27 5.36 -13.70
C PRO A 174 -10.56 6.07 -13.27
N GLN A 175 -11.54 6.24 -14.16
CA GLN A 175 -12.82 6.87 -13.80
C GLN A 175 -13.62 6.01 -12.82
N GLU A 176 -13.64 4.70 -13.02
CA GLU A 176 -14.26 3.75 -12.10
C GLU A 176 -13.55 3.72 -10.74
N VAL A 177 -12.22 3.87 -10.73
CA VAL A 177 -11.44 4.00 -9.50
C VAL A 177 -11.81 5.28 -8.73
N PHE A 178 -11.93 6.41 -9.42
CA PHE A 178 -12.29 7.69 -8.80
C PHE A 178 -13.67 7.62 -8.13
N ALA A 179 -14.66 7.08 -8.84
CA ALA A 179 -15.99 6.88 -8.28
C ALA A 179 -15.99 5.89 -7.10
N ALA A 180 -15.21 4.81 -7.16
CA ALA A 180 -15.07 3.87 -6.04
C ALA A 180 -14.48 4.54 -4.79
N LEU A 181 -13.45 5.39 -4.93
CA LEU A 181 -12.85 6.12 -3.80
C LEU A 181 -13.87 7.03 -3.10
N GLU A 182 -14.76 7.68 -3.86
CA GLU A 182 -15.83 8.48 -3.28
C GLU A 182 -16.83 7.62 -2.50
N MET A 183 -17.19 6.45 -3.03
CA MET A 183 -18.08 5.50 -2.37
C MET A 183 -17.47 4.96 -1.07
N PHE A 184 -16.20 4.56 -1.07
CA PHE A 184 -15.49 3.98 0.07
C PHE A 184 -15.59 4.82 1.34
N LYS A 185 -15.46 6.14 1.22
CA LYS A 185 -15.54 7.08 2.36
C LYS A 185 -16.88 7.09 3.07
N THR A 186 -17.94 6.65 2.39
CA THR A 186 -19.32 6.70 2.90
C THR A 186 -19.81 5.35 3.42
N LEU A 187 -18.98 4.30 3.33
CA LEU A 187 -19.37 2.94 3.71
C LEU A 187 -19.50 2.74 5.22
N ALA A 188 -18.76 3.47 6.05
CA ALA A 188 -18.78 3.33 7.51
C ALA A 188 -18.49 4.65 8.24
N SER A 189 -18.72 4.66 9.55
CA SER A 189 -18.33 5.73 10.47
C SER A 189 -17.70 5.11 11.73
N PRO A 190 -16.39 5.36 12.04
CA PRO A 190 -15.45 6.19 11.29
C PRO A 190 -15.21 5.68 9.85
N PRO A 191 -14.83 6.55 8.90
CA PRO A 191 -14.62 6.13 7.52
C PRO A 191 -13.38 5.22 7.42
N PRO A 192 -13.42 4.19 6.56
CA PRO A 192 -12.24 3.42 6.22
C PRO A 192 -11.27 4.28 5.40
N GLY A 193 -10.00 3.90 5.42
CA GLY A 193 -8.99 4.44 4.53
C GLY A 193 -9.12 3.89 3.10
N SER A 194 -8.33 4.46 2.21
CA SER A 194 -8.10 3.98 0.85
C SER A 194 -6.62 4.11 0.47
N THR A 195 -6.15 3.15 -0.33
CA THR A 195 -4.76 3.10 -0.80
C THR A 195 -4.68 2.66 -2.25
N VAL A 196 -3.56 2.91 -2.90
CA VAL A 196 -3.27 2.38 -4.23
C VAL A 196 -1.80 2.03 -4.40
N GLY A 197 -1.52 1.00 -5.20
CA GLY A 197 -0.23 0.84 -5.87
C GLY A 197 -0.07 1.83 -7.03
N LEU A 198 0.41 3.05 -6.75
CA LEU A 198 0.40 4.16 -7.72
C LEU A 198 1.19 3.84 -8.99
N SER A 199 2.36 3.20 -8.85
CA SER A 199 3.26 2.91 -9.97
C SER A 199 2.70 1.93 -11.01
N ASN A 200 1.60 1.23 -10.70
CA ASN A 200 0.95 0.28 -11.60
C ASN A 200 0.37 0.96 -12.83
N VAL A 201 -0.16 2.19 -12.70
CA VAL A 201 -0.78 2.92 -13.83
C VAL A 201 0.17 3.07 -15.00
N SER A 202 1.47 3.23 -14.72
CA SER A 202 2.49 3.58 -15.70
C SER A 202 3.44 2.44 -16.04
N ALA A 203 3.12 1.20 -15.65
CA ALA A 203 3.96 0.04 -15.91
C ALA A 203 4.34 -0.05 -17.40
N SER A 204 5.65 -0.20 -17.68
CA SER A 204 6.20 -0.32 -19.04
C SER A 204 6.00 0.89 -19.98
N MET A 205 5.83 2.11 -19.43
CA MET A 205 5.65 3.34 -20.21
C MET A 205 6.89 4.25 -20.23
N LYS A 206 6.94 5.20 -21.18
CA LYS A 206 8.04 6.18 -21.30
C LYS A 206 7.95 7.31 -20.26
N HIS A 207 6.78 7.90 -20.07
CA HIS A 207 6.58 9.09 -19.22
C HIS A 207 5.98 8.74 -17.84
N ARG A 208 6.56 7.72 -17.17
CA ARG A 208 6.00 7.15 -15.94
C ARG A 208 5.77 8.17 -14.83
N LYS A 209 6.80 8.97 -14.54
CA LYS A 209 6.75 9.99 -13.49
C LYS A 209 5.61 10.98 -13.69
N LEU A 210 5.45 11.51 -14.91
CA LEU A 210 4.35 12.43 -15.22
C LEU A 210 2.98 11.75 -15.01
N MET A 211 2.83 10.51 -15.48
CA MET A 211 1.57 9.77 -15.31
C MET A 211 1.24 9.53 -13.83
N ASN A 212 2.21 9.07 -13.04
CA ASN A 212 2.02 8.81 -11.62
C ASN A 212 1.64 10.10 -10.87
N ARG A 213 2.33 11.21 -11.12
CA ARG A 213 2.09 12.51 -10.47
C ARG A 213 0.70 13.06 -10.80
N THR A 214 0.32 13.02 -12.08
CA THR A 214 -1.02 13.47 -12.52
C THR A 214 -2.12 12.61 -11.91
N LEU A 215 -1.95 11.29 -11.93
CA LEU A 215 -2.92 10.38 -11.31
C LEU A 215 -3.03 10.63 -9.81
N LEU A 216 -1.91 10.78 -9.10
CA LEU A 216 -1.92 11.02 -7.65
C LEU A 216 -2.75 12.25 -7.28
N ALA A 217 -2.55 13.38 -7.98
CA ALA A 217 -3.35 14.59 -7.74
C ALA A 217 -4.85 14.34 -7.94
N MET A 218 -5.22 13.60 -8.98
CA MET A 218 -6.62 13.23 -9.24
C MET A 218 -7.17 12.31 -8.13
N LEU A 219 -6.41 11.32 -7.69
CA LEU A 219 -6.83 10.40 -6.62
C LEU A 219 -7.00 11.14 -5.29
N CYS A 220 -6.09 12.05 -4.94
CA CYS A 220 -6.23 12.89 -3.74
C CYS A 220 -7.50 13.74 -3.80
N ALA A 221 -7.87 14.27 -4.96
CA ALA A 221 -9.12 15.03 -5.12
C ALA A 221 -10.37 14.17 -4.87
N HIS A 222 -10.28 12.86 -5.14
CA HIS A 222 -11.32 11.87 -4.81
C HIS A 222 -11.09 11.24 -3.43
N GLY A 223 -10.22 11.85 -2.60
CA GLY A 223 -9.84 11.52 -1.22
C GLY A 223 -9.27 10.13 -0.98
N LEU A 224 -8.32 9.76 -1.82
CA LEU A 224 -7.29 8.81 -1.47
C LEU A 224 -6.61 9.20 -0.15
N THR A 225 -6.45 8.26 0.79
CA THR A 225 -5.81 8.54 2.10
C THR A 225 -4.35 8.13 2.17
N SER A 226 -3.92 7.17 1.36
CA SER A 226 -2.51 6.73 1.26
C SER A 226 -2.14 6.26 -0.14
N ALA A 227 -0.84 6.14 -0.41
CA ALA A 227 -0.35 5.54 -1.65
C ALA A 227 0.94 4.75 -1.42
N ILE A 228 1.03 3.58 -2.05
CA ILE A 228 2.29 2.87 -2.25
C ILE A 228 2.96 3.49 -3.47
N MET A 229 4.03 4.24 -3.24
CA MET A 229 4.65 5.09 -4.26
C MET A 229 6.15 5.31 -4.03
N ASP A 230 6.81 5.93 -5.00
CA ASP A 230 8.24 6.25 -4.98
C ASP A 230 8.51 7.55 -4.19
N PRO A 231 9.05 7.51 -2.96
CA PRO A 231 9.35 8.72 -2.20
C PRO A 231 10.58 9.47 -2.76
N PHE A 232 11.41 8.84 -3.59
CA PHE A 232 12.57 9.49 -4.20
C PHE A 232 12.19 10.38 -5.41
N ASP A 233 10.95 10.31 -5.88
CA ASP A 233 10.42 11.27 -6.83
C ASP A 233 9.98 12.56 -6.10
N VAL A 234 10.90 13.51 -5.97
CA VAL A 234 10.67 14.79 -5.28
C VAL A 234 9.44 15.53 -5.78
N ASP A 235 9.19 15.56 -7.09
CA ASP A 235 8.01 16.25 -7.63
C ASP A 235 6.72 15.49 -7.29
N LEU A 236 6.78 14.17 -7.17
CA LEU A 236 5.63 13.35 -6.74
C LEU A 236 5.31 13.62 -5.26
N MET A 237 6.33 13.71 -4.41
CA MET A 237 6.18 14.13 -3.01
C MET A 237 5.65 15.57 -2.92
N ASN A 238 6.10 16.48 -3.79
CA ASN A 238 5.56 17.84 -3.85
C ASN A 238 4.09 17.86 -4.25
N VAL A 239 3.68 17.02 -5.21
CA VAL A 239 2.26 16.87 -5.58
C VAL A 239 1.44 16.39 -4.39
N ALA A 240 1.90 15.38 -3.66
CA ALA A 240 1.23 14.90 -2.45
C ALA A 240 1.01 16.02 -1.43
N LYS A 241 2.08 16.75 -1.05
CA LYS A 241 2.00 17.86 -0.09
C LYS A 241 1.12 19.01 -0.60
N THR A 242 1.18 19.32 -1.88
CA THR A 242 0.34 20.36 -2.49
C THR A 242 -1.12 19.97 -2.48
N ALA A 243 -1.43 18.69 -2.74
CA ALA A 243 -2.79 18.19 -2.69
C ALA A 243 -3.38 18.31 -1.28
N GLU A 244 -2.62 18.03 -0.21
CA GLU A 244 -3.08 18.22 1.18
C GLU A 244 -3.51 19.67 1.46
N ILE A 245 -2.78 20.66 0.92
CA ILE A 245 -3.17 22.08 1.02
C ILE A 245 -4.45 22.35 0.22
N MET A 246 -4.54 21.87 -1.02
CA MET A 246 -5.72 22.08 -1.89
C MET A 246 -6.98 21.43 -1.31
N MET A 247 -6.82 20.31 -0.62
CA MET A 247 -7.90 19.59 0.06
C MET A 247 -8.22 20.14 1.46
N ASN A 248 -7.53 21.21 1.88
CA ASN A 248 -7.68 21.83 3.20
C ASN A 248 -7.43 20.85 4.37
N GLU A 249 -6.56 19.85 4.15
CA GLU A 249 -6.10 18.91 5.18
C GLU A 249 -4.98 19.52 6.03
N LYS A 250 -4.22 20.46 5.45
CA LYS A 250 -3.18 21.23 6.12
C LYS A 250 -3.36 22.72 5.85
N LEU A 251 -3.02 23.54 6.85
CA LEU A 251 -3.01 24.99 6.70
C LEU A 251 -1.90 25.43 5.75
N TYR A 252 -2.20 26.45 4.93
CA TYR A 252 -1.23 27.05 4.04
C TYR A 252 -0.10 27.78 4.79
N ALA A 253 1.12 27.58 4.32
CA ALA A 253 2.29 28.41 4.60
C ALA A 253 3.19 28.43 3.36
N ASP A 254 3.93 29.51 3.13
CA ASP A 254 4.80 29.65 1.94
C ASP A 254 5.81 28.49 1.79
N ASP A 255 6.28 27.94 2.91
CA ASP A 255 7.25 26.84 2.99
C ASP A 255 6.59 25.45 3.17
N TYR A 256 5.32 25.26 2.78
CA TYR A 256 4.57 24.01 3.00
C TYR A 256 5.23 22.74 2.43
N LEU A 257 6.13 22.87 1.44
CA LEU A 257 6.87 21.74 0.88
C LEU A 257 7.99 21.21 1.80
N LYS A 258 8.47 22.02 2.76
CA LYS A 258 9.50 21.63 3.74
C LYS A 258 8.91 20.98 5.00
N ALA A 259 7.63 21.21 5.26
CA ALA A 259 6.88 20.66 6.38
C ALA A 259 6.49 19.19 6.17
#